data_AF-A0A259LSN0-F1
#
_entry.id   AF-A0A259LSN0-F1
#
_cell.length_a   1.000
_cell.length_b   1.000
_cell.length_c   1.000
_cell.angle_alpha   90.00
_cell.angle_beta   90.00
_cell.angle_gamma   90.00
#
_symmetry.space_group_name_H-M   'P 1'
#
loop_
_entity.id
_entity.type
_entity.pdbx_description
1 polymer ?
#
loop_
_entity_poly.entity_id
_entity_poly.type
_entity_poly.pdbx_seq_one_letter_code
_entity_poly.pdbx_strand_id
1 'polypeptide(L)'
;MSVFKRGGKYQMRRRVPRRYRGIEPRDIIWISLHTDSESIARSKADLAWAQLTEAWEARLAGNSGEAEMRYEAAQELARIKGFRYLEISSVARLPLEDVYERVEAVLEAGGEPDPVVGKALLGKAEKPAITVEAGLELYWSLAREKVLGKSEDQLRRWKNPRIKAVRNFVAVAGNKPLEAITRDDLLDFRQHWLERIEAGEVTPNTANKDLIHFSDILKTVNTMKRLGIDLPLGELSFREGEKRTRPPFSVDWIRTKILAPGALDGLNEEARAIVTGMINTGYRPSEGAALTRQTIRLDHDVPHISIEPDGRQLKTPYARRVIPLTGVSLEAFRAFPDGFPRY
;
A
#
# COMPACT_ATOMS: atom_id res chain seq x y z
N MET A 1 12.12 -44.37 -21.98
CA MET A 1 12.74 -44.93 -20.76
C MET A 1 13.96 -44.08 -20.40
N SER A 2 13.91 -43.35 -19.29
CA SER A 2 14.91 -42.35 -18.86
C SER A 2 15.99 -42.90 -17.92
N VAL A 3 15.89 -44.17 -17.54
CA VAL A 3 16.76 -44.84 -16.57
C VAL A 3 17.39 -46.07 -17.20
N PHE A 4 18.69 -46.27 -17.01
CA PHE A 4 19.44 -47.41 -17.56
C PHE A 4 20.47 -47.90 -16.54
N LYS A 5 20.76 -49.21 -16.55
CA LYS A 5 21.64 -49.86 -15.59
C LYS A 5 23.08 -49.88 -16.11
N ARG A 6 24.05 -49.44 -15.30
CA ARG A 6 25.49 -49.43 -15.63
C ARG A 6 26.30 -49.74 -14.37
N GLY A 7 27.12 -50.79 -14.40
CA GLY A 7 27.96 -51.18 -13.26
C GLY A 7 27.16 -51.56 -12.00
N GLY A 8 26.03 -52.25 -12.17
CA GLY A 8 25.17 -52.69 -11.06
C GLY A 8 24.19 -51.63 -10.53
N LYS A 9 24.39 -50.35 -10.82
CA LYS A 9 23.53 -49.24 -10.37
C LYS A 9 22.76 -48.59 -11.54
N TYR A 10 21.61 -48.01 -11.24
CA TYR A 10 20.79 -47.25 -12.19
C TYR A 10 21.27 -45.79 -12.30
N GLN A 11 21.24 -45.28 -13.52
CA GLN A 11 21.56 -43.91 -13.87
C GLN A 11 20.42 -43.31 -14.68
N MET A 12 20.16 -42.02 -14.49
CA MET A 12 19.28 -41.22 -15.33
C MET A 12 20.09 -40.63 -16.49
N ARG A 13 19.58 -40.79 -17.72
CA ARG A 13 20.08 -40.08 -18.90
C ARG A 13 18.93 -39.35 -19.57
N ARG A 14 18.98 -38.02 -19.58
CA ARG A 14 17.97 -37.18 -20.23
C ARG A 14 18.62 -36.04 -21.01
N ARG A 15 18.01 -35.70 -22.15
CA ARG A 15 18.40 -34.55 -22.96
C ARG A 15 17.90 -33.28 -22.29
N VAL A 16 18.72 -32.24 -22.27
CA VAL A 16 18.30 -30.92 -21.79
C VAL A 16 17.29 -30.31 -22.79
N PRO A 17 16.10 -29.87 -22.32
CA PRO A 17 15.12 -29.22 -23.19
C PRO A 17 15.68 -27.99 -23.88
N ARG A 18 15.27 -27.75 -25.14
CA ARG A 18 15.80 -26.65 -25.99
C ARG A 18 15.74 -25.28 -25.32
N ARG A 19 14.70 -25.02 -24.50
CA ARG A 19 14.48 -23.77 -23.77
C ARG A 19 15.64 -23.40 -22.83
N TYR A 20 16.34 -24.39 -22.27
CA TYR A 20 17.39 -24.15 -21.26
C TYR A 20 18.82 -24.13 -21.83
N ARG A 21 19.01 -24.30 -23.15
CA ARG A 21 20.36 -24.32 -23.77
C ARG A 21 21.19 -23.07 -23.53
N GLY A 22 20.56 -21.92 -23.32
CA GLY A 22 21.26 -20.66 -23.02
C GLY A 22 21.87 -20.60 -21.62
N ILE A 23 21.45 -21.47 -20.70
CA ILE A 23 21.89 -21.51 -19.29
C ILE A 23 22.47 -22.86 -18.86
N GLU A 24 22.30 -23.90 -19.68
CA GLU A 24 22.82 -25.24 -19.47
C GLU A 24 23.55 -25.70 -20.74
N PRO A 25 24.90 -25.66 -20.76
CA PRO A 25 25.68 -25.97 -21.95
C PRO A 25 25.69 -27.47 -22.29
N ARG A 26 25.30 -28.36 -21.35
CA ARG A 26 25.28 -29.80 -21.58
C ARG A 26 24.06 -30.19 -22.43
N ASP A 27 24.27 -30.93 -23.52
CA ASP A 27 23.17 -31.45 -24.34
C ASP A 27 22.43 -32.62 -23.66
N ILE A 28 23.15 -33.43 -22.87
CA ILE A 28 22.63 -34.62 -22.18
C ILE A 28 23.21 -34.65 -20.76
N ILE A 29 22.33 -34.85 -19.78
CA ILE A 29 22.70 -34.98 -18.37
C ILE A 29 22.66 -36.44 -17.94
N TRP A 30 23.71 -36.80 -17.21
CA TRP A 30 23.91 -38.13 -16.64
C TRP A 30 23.99 -37.99 -15.13
N ILE A 31 23.04 -38.62 -14.42
CA ILE A 31 23.01 -38.60 -12.95
C ILE A 31 22.94 -40.04 -12.46
N SER A 32 23.85 -40.40 -11.55
CA SER A 32 23.77 -41.65 -10.81
C SER A 32 22.63 -41.58 -9.81
N LEU A 33 21.78 -42.61 -9.77
CA LEU A 33 20.64 -42.68 -8.84
C LEU A 33 20.98 -43.48 -7.57
N HIS A 34 22.21 -43.98 -7.50
CA HIS A 34 22.78 -44.69 -6.35
C HIS A 34 21.88 -45.82 -5.83
N THR A 35 21.24 -46.56 -6.74
CA THR A 35 20.37 -47.69 -6.41
C THR A 35 20.47 -48.77 -7.48
N ASP A 36 20.29 -50.02 -7.10
CA ASP A 36 20.22 -51.20 -7.96
C ASP A 36 18.78 -51.69 -8.18
N SER A 37 17.81 -51.03 -7.55
CA SER A 37 16.36 -51.25 -7.71
C SER A 37 15.75 -50.30 -8.73
N GLU A 38 15.09 -50.84 -9.75
CA GLU A 38 14.50 -50.06 -10.85
C GLU A 38 13.35 -49.15 -10.39
N SER A 39 12.51 -49.61 -9.47
CA SER A 39 11.36 -48.85 -8.98
C SER A 39 11.81 -47.60 -8.20
N ILE A 40 12.80 -47.78 -7.31
CA ILE A 40 13.43 -46.68 -6.56
C ILE A 40 14.17 -45.75 -7.53
N ALA A 41 14.83 -46.29 -8.55
CA ALA A 41 15.53 -45.49 -9.54
C ALA A 41 14.58 -44.58 -10.32
N ARG A 42 13.40 -45.07 -10.73
CA ARG A 42 12.40 -44.26 -11.45
C ARG A 42 11.92 -43.09 -10.60
N SER A 43 11.56 -43.33 -9.34
CA SER A 43 11.13 -42.27 -8.42
C SER A 43 12.23 -41.22 -8.17
N LYS A 44 13.47 -41.67 -7.93
CA LYS A 44 14.63 -40.77 -7.78
C LYS A 44 14.92 -39.98 -9.05
N ALA A 45 14.75 -40.59 -10.22
CA ALA A 45 14.97 -39.93 -11.51
C ALA A 45 13.94 -38.82 -11.76
N ASP A 46 12.67 -39.06 -11.44
CA ASP A 46 11.63 -38.06 -11.59
C ASP A 46 11.82 -36.89 -10.61
N LEU A 47 12.17 -37.17 -9.36
CA LEU A 47 12.48 -36.13 -8.37
C LEU A 47 13.70 -35.29 -8.78
N ALA A 48 14.81 -35.95 -9.17
CA ALA A 48 16.01 -35.26 -9.61
C ALA A 48 15.77 -34.42 -10.88
N TRP A 49 14.93 -34.91 -11.80
CA TRP A 49 14.57 -34.17 -13.00
C TRP A 49 13.67 -32.97 -12.71
N ALA A 50 12.73 -33.10 -11.77
CA ALA A 50 11.90 -31.99 -11.31
C ALA A 50 12.76 -30.88 -10.69
N GLN A 51 13.69 -31.23 -9.80
CA GLN A 51 14.63 -30.29 -9.18
C GLN A 51 15.52 -29.57 -10.21
N LEU A 52 16.05 -30.31 -11.20
CA LEU A 52 16.83 -29.70 -12.29
C LEU A 52 15.98 -28.72 -13.13
N THR A 53 14.74 -29.10 -13.42
CA THR A 53 13.83 -28.27 -14.21
C THR A 53 13.47 -26.99 -13.45
N GLU A 54 13.19 -27.10 -12.16
CA GLU A 54 12.92 -25.97 -11.27
C GLU A 54 14.14 -25.03 -11.16
N ALA A 55 15.34 -25.58 -10.99
CA ALA A 55 16.58 -24.80 -10.97
C ALA A 55 16.86 -24.08 -12.30
N TRP A 56 16.53 -24.68 -13.45
CA TRP A 56 16.65 -24.02 -14.75
C TRP A 56 15.60 -22.95 -14.98
N GLU A 57 14.36 -23.16 -14.56
CA GLU A 57 13.33 -22.10 -14.60
C GLU A 57 13.73 -20.91 -13.72
N ALA A 58 14.25 -21.17 -12.51
CA ALA A 58 14.78 -20.13 -11.63
C ALA A 58 15.95 -19.37 -12.28
N ARG A 59 16.90 -20.08 -12.92
CA ARG A 59 18.00 -19.43 -13.67
C ARG A 59 17.52 -18.61 -14.87
N LEU A 60 16.53 -19.10 -15.63
CA LEU A 60 15.95 -18.34 -16.74
C LEU A 60 15.20 -17.09 -16.25
N ALA A 61 14.44 -17.20 -15.16
CA ALA A 61 13.77 -16.07 -14.52
C ALA A 61 14.77 -15.05 -13.95
N GLY A 62 15.88 -15.52 -13.38
CA GLY A 62 17.00 -14.68 -12.93
C GLY A 62 17.73 -13.92 -14.05
N ASN A 63 17.55 -14.33 -15.30
CA ASN A 63 18.02 -13.63 -16.50
C ASN A 63 16.94 -12.73 -17.15
N SER A 64 15.75 -12.61 -16.55
CA SER A 64 14.70 -11.69 -17.01
C SER A 64 15.06 -10.22 -16.72
N GLY A 65 14.46 -9.29 -17.47
CA GLY A 65 14.72 -7.85 -17.31
C GLY A 65 14.12 -7.21 -16.05
N GLU A 66 13.14 -7.85 -15.42
CA GLU A 66 12.41 -7.28 -14.28
C GLU A 66 13.12 -7.57 -12.95
N ALA A 67 13.43 -6.53 -12.18
CA ALA A 67 14.19 -6.64 -10.92
C ALA A 67 13.49 -7.51 -9.87
N GLU A 68 12.15 -7.50 -9.82
CA GLU A 68 11.36 -8.28 -8.86
C GLU A 68 11.46 -9.78 -9.15
N MET A 69 11.26 -10.20 -10.41
CA MET A 69 11.48 -11.59 -10.83
C MET A 69 12.92 -12.05 -10.60
N ARG A 70 13.92 -11.19 -10.83
CA ARG A 70 15.33 -11.53 -10.55
C ARG A 70 15.59 -11.77 -9.07
N TYR A 71 14.99 -10.96 -8.19
CA TYR A 71 15.15 -11.07 -6.74
C TYR A 71 14.41 -12.29 -6.18
N GLU A 72 13.17 -12.54 -6.61
CA GLU A 72 12.43 -13.76 -6.26
C GLU A 72 13.14 -15.03 -6.74
N ALA A 73 13.61 -15.04 -7.99
CA ALA A 73 14.40 -16.14 -8.53
C ALA A 73 15.69 -16.39 -7.74
N ALA A 74 16.35 -15.33 -7.27
CA ALA A 74 17.52 -15.45 -6.41
C ALA A 74 17.18 -16.02 -5.03
N GLN A 75 16.05 -15.63 -4.45
CA GLN A 75 15.58 -16.22 -3.18
C GLN A 75 15.27 -17.70 -3.33
N GLU A 76 14.57 -18.05 -4.40
CA GLU A 76 14.19 -19.44 -4.68
C GLU A 76 15.41 -20.30 -5.00
N LEU A 77 16.36 -19.78 -5.77
CA LEU A 77 17.61 -20.47 -6.06
C LEU A 77 18.46 -20.71 -4.81
N ALA A 78 18.51 -19.74 -3.88
CA ALA A 78 19.15 -19.94 -2.58
C ALA A 78 18.43 -21.06 -1.80
N ARG A 79 17.10 -21.06 -1.77
CA ARG A 79 16.27 -22.08 -1.10
C ARG A 79 16.49 -23.48 -1.66
N ILE A 80 16.49 -23.62 -2.99
CA ILE A 80 16.78 -24.89 -3.70
C ILE A 80 18.17 -25.42 -3.35
N LYS A 81 19.15 -24.51 -3.20
CA LYS A 81 20.52 -24.84 -2.77
C LYS A 81 20.67 -25.07 -1.27
N GLY A 82 19.58 -25.01 -0.49
CA GLY A 82 19.59 -25.28 0.94
C GLY A 82 19.97 -24.07 1.81
N PHE A 83 20.09 -22.88 1.23
CA PHE A 83 20.44 -21.66 1.94
C PHE A 83 19.25 -20.71 2.07
N ARG A 84 19.17 -20.02 3.21
CA ARG A 84 18.34 -18.82 3.29
C ARG A 84 18.98 -17.70 2.47
N TYR A 85 18.20 -16.99 1.67
CA TYR A 85 18.66 -15.76 1.03
C TYR A 85 18.99 -14.69 2.07
N LEU A 86 20.17 -14.09 1.94
CA LEU A 86 20.65 -13.00 2.78
C LEU A 86 21.19 -11.90 1.86
N GLU A 87 20.99 -10.63 2.21
CA GLU A 87 21.64 -9.53 1.48
C GLU A 87 23.15 -9.53 1.74
N ILE A 88 23.94 -8.97 0.80
CA ILE A 88 25.42 -8.96 0.89
C ILE A 88 25.94 -8.43 2.24
N SER A 89 25.29 -7.41 2.80
CA SER A 89 25.64 -6.83 4.11
C SER A 89 25.44 -7.81 5.28
N SER A 90 24.48 -8.72 5.15
CA SER A 90 24.19 -9.77 6.13
C SER A 90 25.10 -10.98 5.91
N VAL A 91 25.38 -11.35 4.65
CA VAL A 91 26.37 -12.39 4.32
C VAL A 91 27.74 -12.01 4.86
N ALA A 92 28.15 -10.75 4.72
CA ALA A 92 29.43 -10.26 5.25
C ALA A 92 29.56 -10.29 6.78
N ARG A 93 28.45 -10.47 7.51
CA ARG A 93 28.42 -10.56 8.99
C ARG A 93 28.31 -11.98 9.51
N LEU A 94 28.19 -12.97 8.63
CA LEU A 94 28.15 -14.38 9.03
C LEU A 94 29.51 -14.83 9.56
N PRO A 95 29.54 -15.90 10.39
CA PRO A 95 30.76 -16.65 10.66
C PRO A 95 31.46 -17.05 9.36
N LEU A 96 32.79 -17.12 9.39
CA LEU A 96 33.60 -17.39 8.21
C LEU A 96 33.25 -18.75 7.58
N GLU A 97 32.94 -19.73 8.42
CA GLU A 97 32.51 -21.07 8.05
C GLU A 97 31.23 -21.03 7.19
N ASP A 98 30.20 -20.29 7.60
CA ASP A 98 28.93 -20.17 6.87
C ASP A 98 29.09 -19.41 5.53
N VAL A 99 30.02 -18.45 5.48
CA VAL A 99 30.38 -17.78 4.22
C VAL A 99 31.07 -18.74 3.27
N TYR A 100 31.95 -19.59 3.79
CA TYR A 100 32.67 -20.59 3.01
C TYR A 100 31.71 -21.61 2.39
N GLU A 101 30.75 -22.14 3.15
CA GLU A 101 29.73 -23.07 2.64
C GLU A 101 28.92 -22.45 1.48
N ARG A 102 28.57 -21.16 1.58
CA ARG A 102 27.88 -20.45 0.50
C ARG A 102 28.74 -20.31 -0.74
N VAL A 103 30.04 -20.06 -0.58
CA VAL A 103 30.99 -19.93 -1.71
C VAL A 103 31.22 -21.28 -2.37
N GLU A 104 31.38 -22.37 -1.60
CA GLU A 104 31.50 -23.72 -2.15
C GLU A 104 30.26 -24.13 -2.94
N ALA A 105 29.06 -23.82 -2.45
CA ALA A 105 27.80 -24.13 -3.13
C ALA A 105 27.62 -23.39 -4.47
N VAL A 106 28.31 -22.26 -4.68
CA VAL A 106 28.38 -21.56 -5.97
C VAL A 106 29.21 -22.36 -6.99
N LEU A 107 30.16 -23.17 -6.52
CA LEU A 107 31.15 -23.89 -7.33
C LEU A 107 30.72 -25.32 -7.71
N GLU A 108 29.57 -25.80 -7.23
CA GLU A 108 29.10 -27.18 -7.44
C GLU A 108 28.70 -27.49 -8.90
N ALA A 109 29.71 -27.82 -9.73
CA ALA A 109 29.77 -28.97 -10.66
C ALA A 109 30.99 -28.85 -11.60
N GLY A 110 32.21 -28.83 -11.05
CA GLY A 110 33.43 -29.10 -11.82
C GLY A 110 33.96 -28.00 -12.74
N GLY A 111 33.53 -26.74 -12.60
CA GLY A 111 34.13 -25.63 -13.33
C GLY A 111 33.30 -24.34 -13.25
N GLU A 112 34.01 -23.23 -13.11
CA GLU A 112 33.61 -21.81 -13.05
C GLU A 112 32.37 -21.42 -12.22
N PRO A 113 32.47 -20.36 -11.40
CA PRO A 113 31.34 -19.88 -10.59
C PRO A 113 30.18 -19.42 -11.49
N ASP A 114 28.99 -19.98 -11.28
CA ASP A 114 27.78 -19.51 -11.97
C ASP A 114 27.37 -18.13 -11.41
N PRO A 115 27.37 -17.06 -12.22
CA PRO A 115 27.04 -15.71 -11.76
C PRO A 115 25.62 -15.58 -11.20
N VAL A 116 24.66 -16.39 -11.67
CA VAL A 116 23.27 -16.37 -11.21
C VAL A 116 23.17 -17.00 -9.82
N VAL A 117 23.82 -18.15 -9.63
CA VAL A 117 23.91 -18.82 -8.31
C VAL A 117 24.70 -17.96 -7.32
N GLY A 118 25.80 -17.33 -7.78
CA GLY A 118 26.57 -16.39 -6.99
C GLY A 118 25.75 -15.20 -6.49
N LYS A 119 24.87 -14.64 -7.34
CA LYS A 119 23.95 -13.56 -6.93
C LYS A 119 22.97 -14.01 -5.85
N ALA A 120 22.45 -15.23 -5.95
CA ALA A 120 21.52 -15.81 -4.99
C ALA A 120 22.17 -16.12 -3.63
N LEU A 121 23.32 -16.79 -3.62
CA LEU A 121 23.94 -17.30 -2.39
C LEU A 121 24.73 -16.24 -1.63
N LEU A 122 25.33 -15.28 -2.34
CA LEU A 122 26.15 -14.21 -1.77
C LEU A 122 25.41 -12.88 -1.60
N GLY A 123 24.09 -12.86 -1.84
CA GLY A 123 23.25 -11.69 -1.56
C GLY A 123 23.45 -10.51 -2.50
N LYS A 124 23.88 -10.76 -3.74
CA LYS A 124 24.10 -9.73 -4.76
C LYS A 124 22.90 -9.55 -5.70
N ALA A 125 21.76 -10.18 -5.43
CA ALA A 125 20.54 -9.87 -6.16
C ALA A 125 20.04 -8.49 -5.74
N GLU A 126 19.84 -7.61 -6.71
CA GLU A 126 19.29 -6.27 -6.51
C GLU A 126 17.87 -6.41 -5.96
N LYS A 127 17.62 -5.78 -4.82
CA LYS A 127 16.28 -5.70 -4.26
C LYS A 127 15.40 -4.90 -5.22
N PRO A 128 14.17 -5.36 -5.54
CA PRO A 128 13.26 -4.58 -6.34
C PRO A 128 13.01 -3.25 -5.64
N ALA A 129 13.29 -2.17 -6.35
CA ALA A 129 13.13 -0.83 -5.82
C ALA A 129 11.63 -0.57 -5.62
N ILE A 130 11.26 -0.09 -4.43
CA ILE A 130 9.86 0.22 -4.12
C ILE A 130 9.46 1.41 -4.99
N THR A 131 8.46 1.26 -5.85
CA THR A 131 7.92 2.38 -6.65
C THR A 131 7.02 3.28 -5.82
N VAL A 132 6.66 4.46 -6.33
CA VAL A 132 5.71 5.37 -5.66
C VAL A 132 4.38 4.68 -5.35
N GLU A 133 3.82 3.95 -6.32
CA GLU A 133 2.55 3.23 -6.14
C GLU A 133 2.70 2.07 -5.16
N ALA A 134 3.78 1.28 -5.26
CA ALA A 134 4.04 0.22 -4.28
C ALA A 134 4.26 0.79 -2.86
N GLY A 135 4.87 1.98 -2.77
CA GLY A 135 5.02 2.72 -1.52
C GLY A 135 3.67 3.09 -0.90
N LEU A 136 2.69 3.49 -1.71
CA LEU A 136 1.33 3.77 -1.24
C LEU A 136 0.66 2.51 -0.66
N GLU A 137 0.80 1.37 -1.32
CA GLU A 137 0.20 0.12 -0.84
C GLU A 137 0.85 -0.35 0.47
N LEU A 138 2.17 -0.22 0.59
CA LEU A 138 2.88 -0.48 1.84
C LEU A 138 2.43 0.47 2.95
N TYR A 139 2.21 1.75 2.63
CA TYR A 139 1.83 2.78 3.60
C TYR A 139 0.57 2.41 4.39
N TRP A 140 -0.42 1.73 3.78
CA TRP A 140 -1.65 1.33 4.49
C TRP A 140 -1.39 0.42 5.69
N SER A 141 -0.49 -0.54 5.52
CA SER A 141 -0.09 -1.45 6.59
C SER A 141 0.75 -0.73 7.66
N LEU A 142 1.63 0.17 7.23
CA LEU A 142 2.58 0.87 8.09
C LEU A 142 1.91 1.96 8.94
N ALA A 143 0.88 2.62 8.40
CA ALA A 143 0.15 3.70 9.06
C ALA A 143 -1.10 3.19 9.81
N ARG A 144 -1.20 1.89 10.11
CA ARG A 144 -2.38 1.27 10.74
C ARG A 144 -2.75 1.93 12.07
N GLU A 145 -1.76 2.37 12.85
CA GLU A 145 -1.98 3.11 14.10
C GLU A 145 -2.81 4.39 13.88
N LYS A 146 -2.65 5.08 12.74
CA LYS A 146 -3.32 6.35 12.42
C LYS A 146 -4.80 6.17 12.08
N VAL A 147 -5.27 4.92 11.99
CA VAL A 147 -6.63 4.59 11.58
C VAL A 147 -7.37 3.66 12.55
N LEU A 148 -6.76 3.30 13.67
CA LEU A 148 -7.44 2.53 14.71
C LEU A 148 -8.70 3.25 15.21
N GLY A 149 -9.82 2.54 15.24
CA GLY A 149 -11.12 3.04 15.73
C GLY A 149 -11.89 3.93 14.75
N LYS A 150 -11.41 4.11 13.52
CA LYS A 150 -12.15 4.86 12.48
C LYS A 150 -13.27 4.02 11.87
N SER A 151 -14.42 4.66 11.59
CA SER A 151 -15.47 4.05 10.78
C SER A 151 -15.04 3.89 9.32
N GLU A 152 -15.80 3.14 8.52
CA GLU A 152 -15.52 2.94 7.09
C GLU A 152 -15.47 4.25 6.31
N ASP A 153 -16.40 5.18 6.54
CA ASP A 153 -16.36 6.49 5.90
C ASP A 153 -15.14 7.31 6.33
N GLN A 154 -14.77 7.27 7.61
CA GLN A 154 -13.58 7.95 8.11
C GLN A 154 -12.29 7.38 7.48
N LEU A 155 -12.23 6.07 7.28
CA LEU A 155 -11.15 5.39 6.57
C LEU A 155 -11.09 5.84 5.10
N ARG A 156 -12.22 5.81 4.39
CA ARG A 156 -12.33 6.23 2.99
C ARG A 156 -11.86 7.68 2.80
N ARG A 157 -12.37 8.60 3.63
CA ARG A 157 -11.98 10.03 3.60
C ARG A 157 -10.53 10.27 4.00
N TRP A 158 -9.93 9.36 4.76
CA TRP A 158 -8.51 9.41 5.11
C TRP A 158 -7.61 8.86 3.99
N LYS A 159 -8.05 7.82 3.26
CA LYS A 159 -7.31 7.23 2.13
C LYS A 159 -7.35 8.13 0.88
N ASN A 160 -8.51 8.68 0.52
CA ASN A 160 -8.70 9.39 -0.74
C ASN A 160 -7.69 10.53 -1.00
N PRO A 161 -7.36 11.41 -0.03
CA PRO A 161 -6.37 12.47 -0.25
C PRO A 161 -4.96 11.94 -0.57
N ARG A 162 -4.58 10.79 0.00
CA ARG A 162 -3.27 10.16 -0.20
C ARG A 162 -3.18 9.46 -1.56
N ILE A 163 -4.24 8.76 -1.94
CA ILE A 163 -4.39 8.18 -3.29
C ILE A 163 -4.31 9.29 -4.34
N LYS A 164 -5.04 10.40 -4.12
CA LYS A 164 -4.99 11.57 -4.99
C LYS A 164 -3.57 12.13 -5.10
N ALA A 165 -2.87 12.31 -3.99
CA ALA A 165 -1.52 12.87 -3.98
C ALA A 165 -0.53 12.04 -4.78
N VAL A 166 -0.55 10.71 -4.59
CA VAL A 166 0.29 9.78 -5.37
C VAL A 166 -0.07 9.82 -6.85
N ARG A 167 -1.37 9.75 -7.18
CA ARG A 167 -1.83 9.79 -8.58
C ARG A 167 -1.37 11.07 -9.29
N ASN A 168 -1.47 12.22 -8.62
CA ASN A 168 -1.04 13.48 -9.22
C ASN A 168 0.48 13.54 -9.41
N PHE A 169 1.27 13.03 -8.45
CA PHE A 169 2.72 12.94 -8.63
C PHE A 169 3.09 12.01 -9.80
N VAL A 170 2.50 10.81 -9.86
CA VAL A 170 2.75 9.83 -10.93
C VAL A 170 2.38 10.40 -12.30
N ALA A 171 1.32 11.20 -12.39
CA ALA A 171 0.95 11.87 -13.64
C ALA A 171 1.98 12.90 -14.11
N VAL A 172 2.78 13.49 -13.21
CA VAL A 172 3.79 14.50 -13.52
C VAL A 172 5.17 13.86 -13.75
N ALA A 173 5.62 13.01 -12.83
CA ALA A 173 7.00 12.49 -12.79
C ALA A 173 7.10 10.98 -13.06
N GLY A 174 5.96 10.29 -13.26
CA GLY A 174 5.91 8.84 -13.48
C GLY A 174 5.97 8.01 -12.19
N ASN A 175 5.70 6.70 -12.32
CA ASN A 175 5.77 5.74 -11.22
C ASN A 175 7.21 5.28 -10.97
N LYS A 176 8.05 6.20 -10.50
CA LYS A 176 9.48 5.95 -10.26
C LYS A 176 9.72 5.13 -8.99
N PRO A 177 10.86 4.42 -8.90
CA PRO A 177 11.41 3.99 -7.63
C PRO A 177 11.56 5.14 -6.63
N LEU A 178 11.29 4.91 -5.34
CA LEU A 178 11.41 5.92 -4.29
C LEU A 178 12.83 6.51 -4.21
N GLU A 179 13.85 5.68 -4.43
CA GLU A 179 15.26 6.07 -4.44
C GLU A 179 15.66 6.89 -5.67
N ALA A 180 14.87 6.83 -6.74
CA ALA A 180 15.10 7.56 -7.98
C ALA A 180 14.34 8.89 -8.04
N ILE A 181 13.58 9.25 -6.99
CA ILE A 181 12.89 10.53 -6.91
C ILE A 181 13.92 11.63 -6.69
N THR A 182 14.05 12.52 -7.66
CA THR A 182 14.99 13.63 -7.60
C THR A 182 14.34 14.89 -7.01
N ARG A 183 15.17 15.91 -6.76
CA ARG A 183 14.66 17.25 -6.42
C ARG A 183 13.83 17.83 -7.56
N ASP A 184 14.27 17.65 -8.80
CA ASP A 184 13.61 18.18 -9.99
C ASP A 184 12.20 17.59 -10.14
N ASP A 185 12.04 16.28 -9.89
CA ASP A 185 10.71 15.64 -9.90
C ASP A 185 9.71 16.30 -8.93
N LEU A 186 10.20 16.70 -7.75
CA LEU A 186 9.38 17.38 -6.74
C LEU A 186 9.12 18.84 -7.12
N LEU A 187 10.06 19.50 -7.79
CA LEU A 187 9.89 20.85 -8.30
C LEU A 187 8.91 20.89 -9.48
N ASP A 188 8.94 19.89 -10.37
CA ASP A 188 7.96 19.71 -11.43
C ASP A 188 6.57 19.45 -10.85
N PHE A 189 6.48 18.59 -9.83
CA PHE A 189 5.22 18.37 -9.12
C PHE A 189 4.70 19.64 -8.45
N ARG A 190 5.59 20.47 -7.88
CA ARG A 190 5.23 21.77 -7.35
C ARG A 190 4.80 22.73 -8.46
N GLN A 191 5.49 22.75 -9.60
CA GLN A 191 5.17 23.60 -10.74
C GLN A 191 3.77 23.29 -11.29
N HIS A 192 3.42 22.00 -11.42
CA HIS A 192 2.07 21.56 -11.76
C HIS A 192 1.00 22.15 -10.83
N TRP A 193 1.29 22.24 -9.52
CA TRP A 193 0.37 22.89 -8.58
C TRP A 193 0.32 24.41 -8.73
N LEU A 194 1.45 25.05 -9.03
CA LEU A 194 1.51 26.49 -9.24
C LEU A 194 0.64 26.92 -10.42
N GLU A 195 0.75 26.23 -11.55
CA GLU A 195 -0.04 26.51 -12.76
C GLU A 195 -1.55 26.47 -12.49
N ARG A 196 -1.99 25.50 -11.68
CA ARG A 196 -3.40 25.37 -11.30
C ARG A 196 -3.87 26.43 -10.30
N ILE A 197 -2.96 26.92 -9.46
CA ILE A 197 -3.23 28.06 -8.57
C ILE A 197 -3.39 29.34 -9.42
N GLU A 198 -2.49 29.56 -10.38
CA GLU A 198 -2.53 30.72 -11.29
C GLU A 198 -3.79 30.71 -12.18
N ALA A 199 -4.21 29.53 -12.65
CA ALA A 199 -5.46 29.35 -13.37
C ALA A 199 -6.72 29.51 -12.49
N GLY A 200 -6.56 29.69 -11.16
CA GLY A 200 -7.68 29.85 -10.23
C GLY A 200 -8.48 28.57 -9.97
N GLU A 201 -7.99 27.40 -10.41
CA GLU A 201 -8.68 26.11 -10.24
C GLU A 201 -8.64 25.62 -8.79
N VAL A 202 -7.53 25.92 -8.09
CA VAL A 202 -7.27 25.44 -6.73
C VAL A 202 -6.65 26.52 -5.87
N THR A 203 -6.81 26.38 -4.55
CA THR A 203 -6.17 27.26 -3.57
C THR A 203 -4.77 26.75 -3.18
N PRO A 204 -3.85 27.62 -2.74
CA PRO A 204 -2.55 27.21 -2.18
C PRO A 204 -2.66 26.14 -1.08
N ASN A 205 -3.66 26.24 -0.21
CA ASN A 205 -3.95 25.23 0.83
C ASN A 205 -4.28 23.85 0.24
N THR A 206 -4.95 23.80 -0.92
CA THR A 206 -5.28 22.53 -1.58
C THR A 206 -4.03 21.86 -2.13
N ALA A 207 -3.13 22.63 -2.76
CA ALA A 207 -1.84 22.15 -3.22
C ALA A 207 -0.95 21.69 -2.06
N ASN A 208 -0.84 22.50 -1.00
CA ASN A 208 -0.07 22.18 0.20
C ASN A 208 -0.50 20.86 0.83
N LYS A 209 -1.81 20.58 0.90
CA LYS A 209 -2.32 19.30 1.42
C LYS A 209 -1.84 18.11 0.59
N ASP A 210 -1.85 18.22 -0.73
CA ASP A 210 -1.38 17.14 -1.62
C ASP A 210 0.12 16.88 -1.40
N LEU A 211 0.94 17.95 -1.39
CA LEU A 211 2.37 17.88 -1.11
C LEU A 211 2.68 17.27 0.27
N ILE A 212 1.90 17.64 1.29
CA ILE A 212 2.04 17.10 2.65
C ILE A 212 1.69 15.61 2.69
N HIS A 213 0.59 15.19 2.04
CA HIS A 213 0.19 13.79 2.00
C HIS A 213 1.22 12.94 1.27
N PHE A 214 1.70 13.41 0.12
CA PHE A 214 2.77 12.74 -0.62
C PHE A 214 4.04 12.60 0.23
N SER A 215 4.47 13.69 0.87
CA SER A 215 5.64 13.69 1.77
C SER A 215 5.49 12.74 2.97
N ASP A 216 4.30 12.68 3.59
CA ASP A 216 4.01 11.77 4.71
C ASP A 216 4.11 10.30 4.28
N ILE A 217 3.67 9.97 3.06
CA ILE A 217 3.78 8.61 2.51
C ILE A 217 5.26 8.23 2.36
N LEU A 218 6.04 9.05 1.65
CA LEU A 218 7.45 8.80 1.40
C LEU A 218 8.25 8.67 2.70
N LYS A 219 8.06 9.60 3.64
CA LYS A 219 8.72 9.57 4.95
C LYS A 219 8.35 8.31 5.73
N THR A 220 7.06 7.98 5.80
CA THR A 220 6.60 6.81 6.55
C THR A 220 7.20 5.52 5.98
N VAL A 221 7.17 5.33 4.66
CA VAL A 221 7.74 4.14 4.01
C VAL A 221 9.25 4.08 4.23
N ASN A 222 9.96 5.18 3.98
CA ASN A 222 11.42 5.25 4.14
C ASN A 222 11.84 4.91 5.58
N THR A 223 11.21 5.52 6.59
CA THR A 223 11.53 5.27 8.00
C THR A 223 11.16 3.86 8.44
N MET A 224 9.91 3.43 8.19
CA MET A 224 9.42 2.16 8.72
C MET A 224 10.02 0.94 8.02
N LYS A 225 10.44 1.08 6.75
CA LYS A 225 11.19 0.05 6.03
C LYS A 225 12.71 0.21 6.15
N ARG A 226 13.19 1.24 6.86
CA ARG A 226 14.62 1.55 7.09
C ARG A 226 15.42 1.63 5.80
N LEU A 227 14.86 2.29 4.78
CA LEU A 227 15.46 2.34 3.44
C LEU A 227 16.68 3.26 3.38
N GLY A 228 16.77 4.24 4.28
CA GLY A 228 17.91 5.18 4.33
C GLY A 228 17.99 6.11 3.12
N ILE A 229 16.88 6.30 2.42
CA ILE A 229 16.80 7.19 1.24
C ILE A 229 16.84 8.64 1.72
N ASP A 230 17.68 9.46 1.11
CA ASP A 230 17.63 10.90 1.29
C ASP A 230 16.45 11.48 0.48
N LEU A 231 15.48 12.08 1.16
CA LEU A 231 14.25 12.57 0.54
C LEU A 231 14.30 14.10 0.39
N PRO A 232 14.42 14.64 -0.85
CA PRO A 232 14.63 16.08 -1.08
C PRO A 232 13.36 16.93 -0.95
N LEU A 233 12.64 16.82 0.18
CA LEU A 233 11.29 17.36 0.40
C LEU A 233 11.23 18.82 0.90
N GLY A 234 12.36 19.54 0.94
CA GLY A 234 12.43 20.92 1.46
C GLY A 234 11.65 21.94 0.63
N GLU A 235 11.13 23.00 1.23
CA GLU A 235 10.64 24.21 0.52
C GLU A 235 9.59 24.01 -0.59
N LEU A 236 8.76 22.97 -0.52
CA LEU A 236 7.74 22.71 -1.54
C LEU A 236 6.46 23.54 -1.36
N SER A 237 6.20 24.02 -0.14
CA SER A 237 4.92 24.66 0.20
C SER A 237 4.74 26.04 -0.44
N PHE A 238 3.49 26.37 -0.75
CA PHE A 238 3.04 27.70 -1.15
C PHE A 238 2.64 28.54 0.04
N ARG A 239 2.90 29.85 -0.04
CA ARG A 239 2.36 30.81 0.93
C ARG A 239 0.84 30.86 0.81
N GLU A 240 0.16 30.75 1.93
CA GLU A 240 -1.29 30.91 1.98
C GLU A 240 -1.61 32.40 2.21
N GLY A 241 -2.54 32.93 1.41
CA GLY A 241 -3.07 34.28 1.62
C GLY A 241 -3.96 34.37 2.86
N GLU A 242 -4.52 35.55 3.10
CA GLU A 242 -5.44 35.77 4.22
C GLU A 242 -6.64 34.82 4.14
N LYS A 243 -6.98 34.24 5.30
CA LYS A 243 -8.16 33.39 5.41
C LYS A 243 -9.40 34.26 5.25
N ARG A 244 -10.10 34.11 4.12
CA ARG A 244 -11.43 34.70 3.95
C ARG A 244 -12.33 34.27 5.10
N THR A 245 -12.83 35.23 5.86
CA THR A 245 -13.85 35.02 6.88
C THR A 245 -15.17 34.73 6.18
N ARG A 246 -15.87 33.69 6.61
CA ARG A 246 -17.21 33.38 6.12
C ARG A 246 -18.20 33.99 7.10
N PRO A 247 -18.99 35.01 6.70
CA PRO A 247 -19.96 35.60 7.61
C PRO A 247 -21.04 34.58 7.98
N PRO A 248 -21.61 34.67 9.19
CA PRO A 248 -22.77 33.86 9.56
C PRO A 248 -23.99 34.26 8.71
N PHE A 249 -24.91 33.31 8.49
CA PHE A 249 -26.19 33.62 7.87
C PHE A 249 -27.05 34.45 8.84
N SER A 250 -27.73 35.47 8.31
CA SER A 250 -28.71 36.23 9.09
C SER A 250 -29.95 35.38 9.36
N VAL A 251 -30.67 35.69 10.44
CA VAL A 251 -31.95 35.02 10.77
C VAL A 251 -32.94 35.13 9.62
N ASP A 252 -33.02 36.30 8.98
CA ASP A 252 -33.87 36.53 7.81
C ASP A 252 -33.51 35.63 6.64
N TRP A 253 -32.21 35.49 6.34
CA TRP A 253 -31.74 34.60 5.26
C TRP A 253 -32.08 33.13 5.54
N ILE A 254 -31.89 32.68 6.78
CA ILE A 254 -32.24 31.31 7.18
C ILE A 254 -33.75 31.07 6.94
N ARG A 255 -34.61 32.01 7.35
CA ARG A 255 -36.06 31.91 7.18
C ARG A 255 -36.50 31.94 5.71
N THR A 256 -35.95 32.87 4.94
CA THR A 256 -36.43 33.16 3.58
C THR A 256 -35.74 32.35 2.48
N LYS A 257 -34.58 31.74 2.75
CA LYS A 257 -33.81 30.97 1.76
C LYS A 257 -33.60 29.51 2.14
N ILE A 258 -33.35 29.19 3.40
CA ILE A 258 -33.09 27.80 3.82
C ILE A 258 -34.39 27.11 4.22
N LEU A 259 -35.25 27.79 4.98
CA LEU A 259 -36.51 27.28 5.51
C LEU A 259 -37.74 27.64 4.64
N ALA A 260 -37.54 28.31 3.51
CA ALA A 260 -38.64 28.63 2.61
C ALA A 260 -39.28 27.34 2.05
N PRO A 261 -40.61 27.33 1.81
CA PRO A 261 -41.27 26.20 1.17
C PRO A 261 -40.58 25.79 -0.13
N GLY A 262 -40.25 24.51 -0.25
CA GLY A 262 -39.58 23.93 -1.42
C GLY A 262 -38.07 24.20 -1.55
N ALA A 263 -37.46 24.99 -0.67
CA ALA A 263 -36.03 25.34 -0.77
C ALA A 263 -35.09 24.12 -0.70
N LEU A 264 -35.51 23.05 -0.02
CA LEU A 264 -34.74 21.82 0.18
C LEU A 264 -35.35 20.61 -0.57
N ASP A 265 -36.17 20.84 -1.60
CA ASP A 265 -36.82 19.77 -2.37
C ASP A 265 -35.86 18.95 -3.24
N GLY A 266 -34.68 19.49 -3.53
CA GLY A 266 -33.60 18.72 -4.17
C GLY A 266 -32.94 17.68 -3.26
N LEU A 267 -33.23 17.69 -1.95
CA LEU A 267 -32.71 16.74 -0.99
C LEU A 267 -33.76 15.68 -0.65
N ASN A 268 -33.32 14.45 -0.42
CA ASN A 268 -34.17 13.44 0.23
C ASN A 268 -34.48 13.86 1.69
N GLU A 269 -35.47 13.20 2.27
CA GLU A 269 -36.02 13.60 3.57
C GLU A 269 -34.98 13.53 4.71
N GLU A 270 -34.12 12.51 4.75
CA GLU A 270 -33.05 12.38 5.75
C GLU A 270 -32.00 13.50 5.61
N ALA A 271 -31.54 13.79 4.39
CA ALA A 271 -30.61 14.90 4.15
C ALA A 271 -31.20 16.25 4.53
N ARG A 272 -32.48 16.45 4.22
CA ARG A 272 -33.22 17.65 4.60
C ARG A 272 -33.27 17.78 6.12
N ALA A 273 -33.60 16.72 6.83
CA ALA A 273 -33.63 16.70 8.29
C ALA A 273 -32.25 16.94 8.91
N ILE A 274 -31.18 16.37 8.35
CA ILE A 274 -29.80 16.65 8.79
C ILE A 274 -29.48 18.15 8.65
N VAL A 275 -29.81 18.79 7.52
CA VAL A 275 -29.56 20.22 7.30
C VAL A 275 -30.41 21.08 8.24
N THR A 276 -31.70 20.79 8.38
CA THR A 276 -32.60 21.51 9.29
C THR A 276 -32.14 21.38 10.74
N GLY A 277 -31.72 20.17 11.14
CA GLY A 277 -31.20 19.89 12.47
C GLY A 277 -29.97 20.73 12.82
N MET A 278 -29.13 21.13 11.85
CA MET A 278 -27.96 21.99 12.10
C MET A 278 -28.32 23.41 12.55
N ILE A 279 -29.53 23.91 12.23
CA ILE A 279 -29.88 25.32 12.42
C ILE A 279 -29.84 25.73 13.89
N ASN A 280 -30.46 24.96 14.78
CA ASN A 280 -30.47 25.28 16.22
C ASN A 280 -29.33 24.59 17.00
N THR A 281 -28.70 23.56 16.45
CA THR A 281 -27.71 22.73 17.16
C THR A 281 -26.26 23.06 16.83
N GLY A 282 -25.99 23.58 15.62
CA GLY A 282 -24.63 23.86 15.13
C GLY A 282 -23.73 22.63 14.97
N TYR A 283 -24.28 21.40 14.97
CA TYR A 283 -23.45 20.22 14.73
C TYR A 283 -22.88 20.19 13.30
N ARG A 284 -21.82 19.41 13.09
CA ARG A 284 -21.27 19.15 11.75
C ARG A 284 -22.19 18.20 10.98
N PRO A 285 -22.32 18.28 9.65
CA PRO A 285 -23.15 17.35 8.88
C PRO A 285 -22.87 15.87 9.20
N SER A 286 -21.59 15.50 9.34
CA SER A 286 -21.19 14.13 9.71
C SER A 286 -21.49 13.76 11.16
N GLU A 287 -21.65 14.73 12.06
CA GLU A 287 -22.15 14.48 13.42
C GLU A 287 -23.64 14.15 13.37
N GLY A 288 -24.44 14.95 12.65
CA GLY A 288 -25.87 14.69 12.49
C GLY A 288 -26.18 13.37 11.78
N ALA A 289 -25.49 13.10 10.67
CA ALA A 289 -25.65 11.87 9.90
C ALA A 289 -25.36 10.59 10.70
N ALA A 290 -24.48 10.66 11.70
CA ALA A 290 -24.10 9.51 12.51
C ALA A 290 -24.97 9.33 13.77
N LEU A 291 -26.03 10.14 13.94
CA LEU A 291 -26.94 9.99 15.07
C LEU A 291 -27.80 8.74 14.88
N THR A 292 -27.86 7.95 15.94
CA THR A 292 -28.70 6.76 16.07
C THR A 292 -29.82 7.02 17.06
N ARG A 293 -30.83 6.13 17.10
CA ARG A 293 -31.87 6.11 18.14
C ARG A 293 -31.33 6.26 19.57
N GLN A 294 -30.15 5.70 19.87
CA GLN A 294 -29.56 5.78 21.23
C GLN A 294 -29.04 7.18 21.57
N THR A 295 -28.65 7.92 20.54
CA THR A 295 -28.10 9.28 20.65
C THR A 295 -29.13 10.37 20.44
N ILE A 296 -30.35 10.03 19.99
CA ILE A 296 -31.49 10.94 19.81
C ILE A 296 -32.48 10.67 20.95
N ARG A 297 -32.58 11.58 21.92
CA ARG A 297 -33.36 11.39 23.14
C ARG A 297 -34.51 12.38 23.17
N LEU A 298 -35.64 11.97 22.57
CA LEU A 298 -36.84 12.81 22.46
C LEU A 298 -37.73 12.73 23.71
N ASP A 299 -37.66 11.65 24.47
CA ASP A 299 -38.55 11.38 25.61
C ASP A 299 -38.03 11.98 26.94
N HIS A 300 -36.88 12.66 26.92
CA HIS A 300 -36.34 13.34 28.09
C HIS A 300 -37.05 14.69 28.32
N ASP A 301 -37.10 15.16 29.57
CA ASP A 301 -37.67 16.47 29.94
C ASP A 301 -37.14 17.63 29.06
N VAL A 302 -35.86 17.53 28.68
CA VAL A 302 -35.26 18.35 27.63
C VAL A 302 -34.82 17.43 26.50
N PRO A 303 -35.57 17.38 25.38
CA PRO A 303 -35.17 16.63 24.20
C PRO A 303 -33.78 17.06 23.72
N HIS A 304 -32.91 16.11 23.42
CA HIS A 304 -31.53 16.40 23.03
C HIS A 304 -30.90 15.33 22.14
N ILE A 305 -29.78 15.71 21.52
CA ILE A 305 -28.87 14.77 20.85
C ILE A 305 -27.58 14.65 21.64
N SER A 306 -26.96 13.47 21.58
CA SER A 306 -25.68 13.16 22.20
C SER A 306 -24.63 12.95 21.10
N ILE A 307 -23.65 13.84 20.99
CA ILE A 307 -22.49 13.63 20.12
C ILE A 307 -21.49 12.80 20.91
N GLU A 308 -21.42 11.51 20.65
CA GLU A 308 -20.54 10.58 21.35
C GLU A 308 -19.89 9.57 20.39
N PRO A 309 -18.82 8.85 20.79
CA PRO A 309 -18.22 7.83 19.94
C PRO A 309 -19.11 6.58 19.92
N ASP A 310 -20.13 6.61 19.06
CA ASP A 310 -20.98 5.47 18.71
C ASP A 310 -20.69 5.07 17.26
N GLY A 311 -20.15 3.85 17.04
CA GLY A 311 -19.73 3.36 15.71
C GLY A 311 -18.63 4.17 15.00
N ARG A 312 -18.04 5.20 15.65
CA ARG A 312 -17.03 6.09 15.04
C ARG A 312 -16.12 6.77 16.05
N GLN A 313 -14.97 7.24 15.59
CA GLN A 313 -14.08 8.07 16.41
C GLN A 313 -14.50 9.54 16.37
N LEU A 314 -14.53 10.21 17.53
CA LEU A 314 -14.65 11.66 17.58
C LEU A 314 -13.31 12.33 17.23
N LYS A 315 -13.39 13.52 16.63
CA LYS A 315 -12.17 14.27 16.21
C LYS A 315 -11.27 14.62 17.41
N THR A 316 -11.85 14.90 18.56
CA THR A 316 -11.16 15.21 19.82
C THR A 316 -12.01 14.72 21.00
N PRO A 317 -11.43 14.46 22.18
CA PRO A 317 -12.19 14.14 23.39
C PRO A 317 -13.25 15.21 23.73
N TYR A 318 -12.90 16.48 23.51
CA TYR A 318 -13.77 17.64 23.73
C TYR A 318 -14.94 17.75 22.75
N ALA A 319 -15.00 16.92 21.70
CA ALA A 319 -16.13 16.92 20.79
C ALA A 319 -17.38 16.26 21.40
N ARG A 320 -17.19 15.45 22.46
CA ARG A 320 -18.29 14.80 23.17
C ARG A 320 -19.15 15.86 23.85
N ARG A 321 -20.44 15.93 23.51
CA ARG A 321 -21.36 16.94 24.05
C ARG A 321 -22.82 16.54 23.87
N VAL A 322 -23.65 17.02 24.77
CA VAL A 322 -25.11 16.96 24.66
C VAL A 322 -25.61 18.30 24.14
N ILE A 323 -26.52 18.27 23.16
CA ILE A 323 -27.08 19.47 22.52
C ILE A 323 -28.60 19.42 22.61
N PRO A 324 -29.25 20.37 23.31
CA PRO A 324 -30.69 20.46 23.35
C PRO A 324 -31.29 20.64 21.95
N LEU A 325 -32.41 19.97 21.69
CA LEU A 325 -33.19 20.12 20.48
C LEU A 325 -34.27 21.17 20.71
N THR A 326 -34.28 22.19 19.85
CA THR A 326 -35.25 23.29 19.91
C THR A 326 -35.69 23.67 18.49
N GLY A 327 -36.81 24.38 18.37
CA GLY A 327 -37.27 24.95 17.11
C GLY A 327 -37.38 23.94 15.97
N VAL A 328 -36.94 24.32 14.78
CA VAL A 328 -37.00 23.49 13.58
C VAL A 328 -36.13 22.24 13.68
N SER A 329 -35.05 22.28 14.47
CA SER A 329 -34.24 21.09 14.72
C SER A 329 -35.02 20.03 15.49
N LEU A 330 -35.80 20.40 16.51
CA LEU A 330 -36.61 19.43 17.26
C LEU A 330 -37.63 18.73 16.35
N GLU A 331 -38.33 19.50 15.50
CA GLU A 331 -39.30 18.94 14.56
C GLU A 331 -38.64 17.99 13.55
N ALA A 332 -37.43 18.32 13.07
CA ALA A 332 -36.68 17.42 12.20
C ALA A 332 -36.35 16.08 12.87
N PHE A 333 -35.92 16.08 14.13
CA PHE A 333 -35.60 14.83 14.84
C PHE A 333 -36.84 14.06 15.31
N ARG A 334 -37.98 14.72 15.54
CA ARG A 334 -39.27 14.03 15.77
C ARG A 334 -39.71 13.20 14.58
N ALA A 335 -39.44 13.68 13.36
CA ALA A 335 -39.70 12.93 12.14
C ALA A 335 -38.71 11.77 11.90
N PHE A 336 -37.49 11.85 12.47
CA PHE A 336 -36.41 10.88 12.30
C PHE A 336 -35.84 10.40 13.65
N PRO A 337 -36.66 9.75 14.51
CA PRO A 337 -36.24 9.37 15.86
C PRO A 337 -35.16 8.29 15.87
N ASP A 338 -35.12 7.44 14.84
CA ASP A 338 -34.16 6.35 14.74
C ASP A 338 -32.82 6.76 14.09
N GLY A 339 -32.72 8.00 13.59
CA GLY A 339 -31.55 8.52 12.89
C GLY A 339 -31.72 8.53 11.37
N PHE A 340 -30.58 8.44 10.67
CA PHE A 340 -30.50 8.63 9.21
C PHE A 340 -29.82 7.42 8.54
N PRO A 341 -30.50 6.27 8.42
CA PRO A 341 -29.91 5.01 7.97
C PRO A 341 -29.36 5.04 6.53
N ARG A 342 -29.70 6.05 5.72
CA ARG A 342 -29.13 6.23 4.39
C ARG A 342 -27.67 6.70 4.41
N TYR A 343 -27.18 7.27 5.52
CA TYR A 343 -25.91 7.97 5.63
C TYR A 343 -24.92 7.33 6.61
#